data_AF-A0A7X8DKF5-F1
#
_entry.id   AF-A0A7X8DKF5-F1
#
_cell.length_a   1.000
_cell.length_b   1.000
_cell.length_c   1.000
_cell.angle_alpha   90.00
_cell.angle_beta   90.00
_cell.angle_gamma   90.00
#
_symmetry.space_group_name_H-M   'P 1'
#
loop_
_entity.id
_entity.type
_entity.pdbx_description
1 polymer ?
#
loop_
_entity_poly.entity_id
_entity_poly.type
_entity_poly.pdbx_seq_one_letter_code
_entity_poly.pdbx_strand_id
1 'polypeptide(L)'
;MDCRLGGLKPQNSPELSYRRRVGYSDIDINRHLNNCKYVDFMMDSFELEEHEKYHVKSIEVNYSKEALPGDTIAIYRELSQYPQGPIYIEGINERDDSLTFKSRIEIESI
;
A
#
# COMPACT_ATOMS: atom_id res chain seq x y z
N MET A 1 4.01 -21.01 -17.88
CA MET A 1 4.56 -19.67 -17.60
C MET A 1 4.39 -19.43 -16.12
N ASP A 2 5.40 -19.78 -15.33
CA ASP A 2 5.41 -19.60 -13.87
C ASP A 2 5.70 -18.14 -13.52
N CYS A 3 4.67 -17.38 -13.18
CA CYS A 3 4.85 -16.08 -12.54
C CYS A 3 5.15 -16.29 -11.04
N ARG A 4 6.41 -16.14 -10.64
CA ARG A 4 6.88 -16.19 -9.24
C ARG A 4 6.62 -14.85 -8.50
N LEU A 5 5.38 -14.37 -8.46
CA LEU A 5 5.02 -13.14 -7.72
C LEU A 5 4.13 -13.43 -6.49
N GLY A 6 4.26 -14.62 -5.87
CA GLY A 6 3.45 -15.07 -4.72
C GLY A 6 4.05 -14.80 -3.33
N GLY A 7 5.04 -13.90 -3.22
CA GLY A 7 5.92 -13.81 -2.05
C GLY A 7 5.51 -12.85 -0.93
N LEU A 8 4.59 -11.91 -1.17
CA LEU A 8 4.17 -10.94 -0.15
C LEU A 8 3.01 -11.51 0.66
N LYS A 9 3.35 -12.28 1.70
CA LYS A 9 2.35 -12.85 2.61
C LYS A 9 2.48 -12.20 3.99
N PRO A 10 1.40 -11.58 4.49
CA PRO A 10 1.37 -11.12 5.86
C PRO A 10 1.42 -12.33 6.82
N GLN A 11 1.98 -12.15 8.02
CA GLN A 11 2.02 -13.21 9.04
C GLN A 11 0.66 -13.36 9.75
N ASN A 12 -0.05 -12.25 9.92
CA ASN A 12 -1.37 -12.15 10.54
C ASN A 12 -2.36 -11.47 9.60
N SER A 13 -3.63 -11.43 10.00
CA SER A 13 -4.65 -10.66 9.27
C SER A 13 -4.33 -9.16 9.34
N PRO A 14 -4.20 -8.47 8.19
CA PRO A 14 -4.04 -7.02 8.16
C PRO A 14 -5.22 -6.30 8.82
N GLU A 15 -4.95 -5.21 9.53
CA GLU A 15 -5.97 -4.34 10.11
C GLU A 15 -6.28 -3.17 9.17
N LEU A 16 -7.52 -2.70 9.17
CA LEU A 16 -7.90 -1.52 8.41
C LEU A 16 -7.20 -0.29 8.99
N SER A 17 -6.37 0.36 8.19
CA SER A 17 -5.72 1.61 8.56
C SER A 17 -6.63 2.80 8.27
N TYR A 18 -7.00 2.99 7.00
CA TYR A 18 -7.89 4.08 6.58
C TYR A 18 -8.51 3.81 5.20
N ARG A 19 -9.32 4.74 4.70
CA ARG A 19 -9.91 4.70 3.36
C ARG A 19 -9.48 5.89 2.54
N ARG A 20 -9.09 5.65 1.28
CA ARG A 20 -8.68 6.69 0.33
C ARG A 20 -9.65 6.72 -0.86
N ARG A 21 -10.29 7.86 -1.08
CA ARG A 21 -11.05 8.09 -2.31
C ARG A 21 -10.10 8.59 -3.41
N VAL A 22 -10.15 7.97 -4.57
CA VAL A 22 -9.35 8.36 -5.75
C VAL A 22 -9.91 9.65 -6.32
N GLY A 23 -9.15 10.74 -6.16
CA GLY A 23 -9.48 12.08 -6.64
C GLY A 23 -8.92 12.37 -8.02
N TYR A 24 -9.27 13.54 -8.57
CA TYR A 24 -8.77 14.00 -9.88
C TYR A 24 -7.24 14.08 -9.92
N SER A 25 -6.61 14.57 -8.86
CA SER A 25 -5.14 14.73 -8.75
C SER A 25 -4.38 13.41 -8.70
N ASP A 26 -5.08 12.30 -8.50
CA ASP A 26 -4.46 10.98 -8.37
C ASP A 26 -4.37 10.28 -9.73
N ILE A 27 -4.99 10.84 -10.76
CA ILE A 27 -5.21 10.20 -12.06
C ILE A 27 -4.13 10.61 -13.06
N ASP A 28 -3.63 9.63 -13.81
CA ASP A 28 -2.66 9.82 -14.88
C ASP A 28 -3.32 10.13 -16.25
N ILE A 29 -2.50 10.24 -17.30
CA ILE A 29 -2.97 10.48 -18.67
C ILE A 29 -3.82 9.33 -19.23
N ASN A 30 -3.64 8.11 -18.71
CA ASN A 30 -4.39 6.92 -19.10
C ASN A 30 -5.74 6.83 -18.39
N ARG A 31 -6.05 7.79 -17.51
CA ARG A 31 -7.29 7.88 -16.71
C ARG A 31 -7.39 6.84 -15.60
N HIS A 32 -6.27 6.29 -15.16
CA HIS A 32 -6.20 5.39 -14.03
C HIS A 32 -5.41 6.03 -12.88
N LEU A 33 -5.53 5.45 -11.69
CA LEU A 33 -4.70 5.84 -10.56
C LEU A 33 -3.21 5.72 -10.92
N ASN A 34 -2.47 6.81 -10.78
CA ASN A 34 -1.04 6.87 -11.07
C ASN A 34 -0.25 5.95 -10.11
N ASN A 35 0.69 5.17 -10.65
CA ASN A 35 1.56 4.28 -9.86
C ASN A 35 2.27 4.99 -8.68
N CYS A 36 2.72 6.24 -8.86
CA CYS A 36 3.34 7.00 -7.78
C CYS A 36 2.37 7.29 -6.62
N LYS A 37 1.06 7.44 -6.91
CA LYS A 37 0.05 7.73 -5.88
C LYS A 37 -0.22 6.54 -4.97
N TYR A 38 0.02 5.32 -5.43
CA TYR A 38 -0.02 4.16 -4.55
C TYR A 38 1.02 4.23 -3.44
N VAL A 39 2.21 4.76 -3.74
CA VAL A 39 3.25 4.95 -2.71
C VAL A 39 2.80 6.01 -1.71
N ASP A 40 2.25 7.14 -2.17
CA ASP A 40 1.66 8.14 -1.27
C ASP A 40 0.61 7.49 -0.34
N PHE A 41 -0.28 6.65 -0.88
CA PHE A 41 -1.30 5.98 -0.08
C PHE A 41 -0.72 4.96 0.91
N MET A 42 0.35 4.26 0.55
CA MET A 42 1.07 3.39 1.49
C MET A 42 1.68 4.21 2.63
N MET A 43 2.34 5.33 2.30
CA MET A 43 3.05 6.16 3.27
C MET A 43 2.12 6.91 4.23
N ASP A 44 0.90 7.25 3.78
CA ASP A 44 -0.17 7.80 4.64
C ASP A 44 -0.62 6.79 5.74
N SER A 45 -0.14 5.55 5.72
CA SER A 45 -0.37 4.55 6.78
C SER A 45 0.59 4.68 7.97
N PHE A 46 1.51 5.66 7.97
CA PHE A 46 2.45 5.93 9.06
C PHE A 46 2.18 7.29 9.70
N GLU A 47 2.45 7.39 11.00
CA GLU A 47 2.37 8.64 11.76
C GLU A 47 3.60 9.51 11.50
N LEU A 48 3.46 10.82 11.74
CA LEU A 48 4.53 11.78 11.52
C LEU A 48 5.71 11.53 12.48
N GLU A 49 5.43 11.14 13.72
CA GLU A 49 6.42 10.80 14.74
C GLU A 49 7.28 9.59 14.36
N GLU A 50 6.81 8.73 13.45
CA GLU A 50 7.59 7.61 12.91
C GLU A 50 8.63 8.10 11.90
N HIS A 51 8.29 9.12 11.09
CA HIS A 51 9.18 9.71 10.10
C HIS A 51 10.39 10.41 10.72
N GLU A 52 10.29 10.85 11.97
CA GLU A 52 11.42 11.42 12.71
C GLU A 52 12.39 10.36 13.24
N LYS A 53 11.97 9.10 13.31
CA LYS A 53 12.74 8.00 13.93
C LYS A 53 13.30 7.01 12.91
N TYR A 54 12.61 6.85 11.78
CA TYR A 54 12.92 5.86 10.78
C TYR A 54 12.84 6.45 9.38
N HIS A 55 13.69 5.95 8.47
CA HIS A 55 13.53 6.17 7.04
C HIS A 55 13.23 4.86 6.32
N VAL A 56 12.64 4.98 5.13
CA VAL A 56 12.34 3.85 4.28
C VAL A 56 13.63 3.31 3.67
N LYS A 57 13.96 2.07 4.00
CA LYS A 57 15.10 1.34 3.44
C LYS A 57 14.75 0.73 2.09
N SER A 58 13.57 0.14 1.96
CA SER A 58 13.08 -0.42 0.70
C SER A 58 11.56 -0.48 0.62
N ILE A 59 11.03 -0.38 -0.60
CA ILE A 59 9.62 -0.61 -0.93
C ILE A 59 9.55 -1.57 -2.10
N GLU A 60 8.80 -2.66 -1.93
CA GLU A 60 8.38 -3.55 -3.01
C GLU A 60 6.86 -3.39 -3.20
N VAL A 61 6.41 -3.16 -4.44
CA VAL A 61 4.98 -3.00 -4.76
C VAL A 61 4.57 -3.97 -5.84
N ASN A 62 3.47 -4.70 -5.61
CA ASN A 62 2.77 -5.50 -6.59
C ASN A 62 1.43 -4.84 -6.92
N TYR A 63 1.28 -4.37 -8.16
CA TYR A 63 0.03 -3.83 -8.69
C TYR A 63 -0.80 -4.97 -9.27
N SER A 64 -2.00 -5.17 -8.73
CA SER A 64 -2.90 -6.28 -9.08
C SER A 64 -4.05 -5.85 -9.98
N LYS A 65 -4.72 -4.74 -9.66
CA LYS A 65 -5.81 -4.17 -10.47
C LYS A 65 -5.76 -2.66 -10.44
N GLU A 66 -6.20 -2.02 -11.52
CA GLU A 66 -6.26 -0.57 -11.62
C GLU A 66 -7.47 0.00 -10.87
N ALA A 67 -7.29 1.17 -10.24
CA ALA A 67 -8.36 1.95 -9.62
C ALA A 67 -8.76 3.13 -10.52
N LEU A 68 -10.05 3.43 -10.55
CA LEU A 68 -10.65 4.47 -11.38
C LEU A 68 -11.01 5.73 -10.57
N PRO A 69 -11.18 6.90 -11.22
CA PRO A 69 -11.63 8.10 -10.54
C PRO A 69 -12.95 7.87 -9.79
N GLY A 70 -12.99 8.27 -8.51
CA GLY A 70 -14.16 8.10 -7.64
C GLY A 70 -14.24 6.78 -6.89
N ASP A 71 -13.41 5.78 -7.22
CA ASP A 71 -13.27 4.55 -6.43
C ASP A 71 -12.78 4.88 -5.01
N THR A 72 -13.13 4.04 -4.05
CA THR A 72 -12.61 4.10 -2.67
C THR A 72 -11.77 2.85 -2.40
N ILE A 73 -10.53 3.05 -2.00
CA ILE A 73 -9.58 2.00 -1.67
C ILE A 73 -9.48 1.94 -0.14
N ALA A 74 -9.86 0.80 0.44
CA ALA A 74 -9.61 0.48 1.83
C ALA A 74 -8.16 0.02 1.97
N ILE A 75 -7.38 0.73 2.80
CA ILE A 75 -5.96 0.46 3.03
C ILE A 75 -5.84 -0.32 4.31
N TYR A 76 -5.26 -1.52 4.21
CA TYR A 76 -4.97 -2.39 5.32
C TYR A 76 -3.47 -2.48 5.54
N ARG A 77 -3.04 -2.58 6.80
CA ARG A 77 -1.63 -2.74 7.16
C ARG A 77 -1.44 -3.88 8.15
N GLU A 78 -0.27 -4.49 8.13
CA GLU A 78 0.17 -5.45 9.14
C GLU A 78 1.50 -5.01 9.73
N LEU A 79 1.53 -4.81 11.06
CA LEU A 79 2.68 -4.30 11.80
C LEU A 79 3.27 -5.33 12.78
N SER A 80 3.03 -6.62 12.57
CA SER A 80 3.39 -7.69 13.51
C SER A 80 4.88 -7.77 13.85
N GLN A 81 5.74 -7.36 12.93
CA GLN A 81 7.19 -7.33 13.11
C GLN A 81 7.76 -5.91 13.24
N TYR A 82 6.91 -4.89 13.25
CA TYR A 82 7.35 -3.50 13.38
C TYR A 82 8.03 -3.26 14.74
N PRO A 83 9.12 -2.46 14.82
CA PRO A 83 9.84 -1.83 13.71
C PRO A 83 10.97 -2.69 13.12
N GLN A 84 11.16 -3.92 13.61
CA GLN A 84 12.33 -4.76 13.33
C GLN A 84 12.20 -5.64 12.07
N GLY A 85 11.04 -5.68 11.44
CA GLY A 85 10.77 -6.51 10.27
C GLY A 85 9.83 -5.82 9.28
N PRO A 86 9.47 -6.53 8.20
CA PRO A 86 8.71 -5.95 7.09
C PRO A 86 7.30 -5.56 7.53
N ILE A 87 6.88 -4.39 7.06
CA ILE A 87 5.50 -3.91 7.12
C ILE A 87 4.81 -4.32 5.83
N TYR A 88 3.63 -4.92 5.92
CA TYR A 88 2.82 -5.25 4.75
C TYR A 88 1.64 -4.30 4.65
N ILE A 89 1.38 -3.79 3.45
CA ILE A 89 0.22 -2.93 3.17
C ILE A 89 -0.52 -3.48 1.95
N GLU A 90 -1.84 -3.50 2.00
CA GLU A 90 -2.66 -3.86 0.84
C GLU A 90 -3.84 -2.91 0.66
N GLY A 91 -4.18 -2.65 -0.59
CA GLY A 91 -5.33 -1.84 -0.97
C GLY A 91 -6.41 -2.70 -1.58
N ILE A 92 -7.61 -2.66 -1.00
CA ILE A 92 -8.80 -3.34 -1.52
C ILE A 92 -9.77 -2.28 -2.08
N ASN A 93 -10.18 -2.42 -3.33
CA ASN A 93 -11.17 -1.54 -3.94
C ASN A 93 -12.56 -1.92 -3.43
N GLU A 94 -13.25 -0.99 -2.77
CA GLU A 94 -14.57 -1.24 -2.18
C GLU A 94 -15.67 -1.44 -3.24
N ARG A 95 -15.42 -1.07 -4.50
CA ARG A 95 -16.38 -1.23 -5.60
C ARG A 95 -16.68 -2.71 -5.89
N ASP A 96 -15.68 -3.56 -5.88
CA ASP A 96 -15.75 -4.97 -6.28
C ASP A 96 -15.00 -5.92 -5.34
N ASP A 97 -14.65 -5.45 -4.14
CA ASP A 97 -13.87 -6.15 -3.11
C ASP A 97 -12.58 -6.77 -3.66
N SER A 98 -11.94 -6.06 -4.59
CA SER A 98 -10.80 -6.60 -5.32
C SER A 98 -9.48 -5.98 -4.90
N LEU A 99 -8.47 -6.84 -4.83
CA LEU A 99 -7.10 -6.43 -4.54
C LEU A 99 -6.58 -5.49 -5.63
N THR A 100 -6.28 -4.26 -5.24
CA THR A 100 -5.70 -3.23 -6.11
C THR A 100 -4.18 -3.34 -6.10
N PHE A 101 -3.58 -3.44 -4.91
CA PHE A 101 -2.14 -3.60 -4.76
C PHE A 101 -1.77 -4.30 -3.44
N LYS A 102 -0.55 -4.85 -3.38
CA LYS A 102 0.14 -5.23 -2.14
C LYS A 102 1.52 -4.60 -2.12
N SER A 103 2.04 -4.30 -0.95
CA SER A 103 3.42 -3.88 -0.77
C SER A 103 4.05 -4.47 0.47
N ARG A 104 5.39 -4.47 0.44
CA ARG A 104 6.25 -4.71 1.59
C ARG A 104 7.19 -3.54 1.73
N ILE A 105 7.26 -2.99 2.94
CA ILE A 105 8.10 -1.86 3.29
C ILE A 105 9.07 -2.32 4.37
N GLU A 106 10.34 -2.00 4.20
CA GLU A 106 11.36 -2.13 5.24
C GLU A 106 11.83 -0.74 5.63
N ILE A 107 11.95 -0.52 6.93
CA ILE A 107 12.43 0.73 7.52
C ILE A 107 13.74 0.48 8.26
N GLU A 108 14.54 1.53 8.43
CA GLU A 108 15.70 1.51 9.31
C GLU A 108 15.77 2.81 10.12
N SER A 109 16.38 2.75 11.31
CA SER A 109 16.51 3.91 12.18
C SER A 109 17.50 4.92 11.61
N ILE A 110 17.20 6.20 11.83
CA ILE A 110 18.05 7.34 11.48
C ILE A 110 19.28 7.42 12.40
#